data_AF-A0A962IHV6-F1
#
_entry.id   AF-A0A962IHV6-F1
#
_cell.length_a   1.000
_cell.length_b   1.000
_cell.length_c   1.000
_cell.angle_alpha   90.00
_cell.angle_beta   90.00
_cell.angle_gamma   90.00
#
_symmetry.space_group_name_H-M   'P 1'
#
loop_
_entity.id
_entity.type
_entity.pdbx_description
1 polymer ?
#
loop_
_entity_poly.entity_id
_entity_poly.type
_entity_poly.pdbx_seq_one_letter_code
_entity_poly.pdbx_strand_id
1 'polypeptide(L)'
;HFSPVLKAARQSARMDPELCFLVRTLLINRFRLLLRQQPELPAELLEPDALSLQARNLTRALYLCCSAPADAHFLALGETRHGKLTRPGPAYYQRFSAP
;
A
#
# COMPACT_ATOMS: atom_id res chain seq x y z
N HIS A 1 13.53 4.83 -3.60
CA HIS A 1 13.73 4.05 -2.36
C HIS A 1 12.73 4.56 -1.32
N PHE A 2 11.89 3.70 -0.72
CA PHE A 2 10.75 4.11 0.12
C PHE A 2 11.00 3.98 1.64
N SER A 3 12.15 3.45 2.07
CA SER A 3 12.44 3.21 3.50
C SER A 3 12.36 4.47 4.38
N PRO A 4 12.87 5.65 3.94
CA PRO A 4 12.72 6.88 4.72
C PRO A 4 11.24 7.30 4.89
N VAL A 5 10.41 7.07 3.87
CA VAL A 5 8.97 7.38 3.91
C VAL A 5 8.26 6.48 4.93
N LEU A 6 8.60 5.18 4.96
CA LEU A 6 8.07 4.26 5.97
C LEU A 6 8.49 4.65 7.39
N LYS A 7 9.75 5.07 7.58
CA LYS A 7 10.22 5.57 8.87
C LYS A 7 9.43 6.80 9.32
N ALA A 8 9.28 7.79 8.43
CA ALA A 8 8.49 8.98 8.72
C ALA A 8 7.03 8.63 9.04
N ALA A 9 6.38 7.80 8.22
CA ALA A 9 4.98 7.40 8.44
C ALA A 9 4.75 6.72 9.80
N ARG A 10 5.71 5.92 10.28
CA ARG A 10 5.63 5.26 11.61
C ARG A 10 5.85 6.22 12.78
N GLN A 11 6.58 7.31 12.56
CA GLN A 11 6.92 8.29 13.61
C GLN A 11 5.92 9.45 13.67
N SER A 12 5.13 9.65 12.61
CA SER A 12 4.13 10.70 12.54
C SER A 12 2.93 10.41 13.44
N ALA A 13 2.69 11.29 14.42
CA ALA A 13 1.48 11.24 15.24
C ALA A 13 0.20 11.52 14.43
N ARG A 14 0.32 12.32 13.35
CA ARG A 14 -0.76 12.63 12.42
C ARG A 14 -0.22 12.55 10.99
N MET A 15 -0.98 11.87 10.14
CA MET A 15 -0.69 11.75 8.71
C MET A 15 -1.63 12.65 7.92
N ASP A 16 -1.09 13.33 6.91
CA ASP A 16 -1.89 14.07 5.92
C ASP A 16 -2.60 13.08 4.98
N PRO A 17 -3.94 13.09 4.90
CA PRO A 17 -4.72 12.23 4.01
C PRO A 17 -4.34 12.32 2.53
N GLU A 18 -4.08 13.52 2.01
CA GLU A 18 -3.74 13.73 0.61
C GLU A 18 -2.36 13.16 0.30
N LEU A 19 -1.37 13.45 1.16
CA LEU A 19 -0.03 12.90 1.01
C LEU A 19 -0.02 11.38 1.11
N CYS A 20 -0.81 10.79 2.01
CA CYS A 20 -0.98 9.34 2.10
C CYS A 20 -1.55 8.74 0.82
N PHE A 21 -2.53 9.42 0.21
CA PHE A 21 -3.09 9.02 -1.08
C PHE A 21 -2.05 9.04 -2.20
N LEU A 22 -1.24 10.10 -2.27
CA LEU A 22 -0.14 10.22 -3.24
C LEU A 22 0.93 9.13 -3.02
N VAL A 23 1.39 8.94 -1.79
CA VAL A 23 2.39 7.92 -1.44
C VAL A 23 1.88 6.53 -1.79
N ARG A 24 0.63 6.19 -1.43
CA ARG A 24 0.01 4.90 -1.77
C ARG A 24 -0.06 4.70 -3.29
N THR A 25 -0.42 5.73 -4.04
CA THR A 25 -0.51 5.67 -5.51
C THR A 25 0.86 5.40 -6.14
N LEU A 26 1.89 6.13 -5.72
CA LEU A 26 3.27 5.92 -6.19
C LEU A 26 3.78 4.51 -5.83
N LEU A 27 3.46 4.05 -4.62
CA LEU A 27 3.85 2.74 -4.12
C LEU A 27 3.23 1.60 -4.95
N ILE A 28 1.93 1.67 -5.25
CA ILE A 28 1.23 0.69 -6.11
C ILE A 28 1.88 0.64 -7.49
N ASN A 29 2.16 1.80 -8.09
CA ASN A 29 2.80 1.88 -9.39
C ASN A 29 4.20 1.25 -9.38
N ARG A 30 5.01 1.54 -8.36
CA ARG A 30 6.34 0.95 -8.24
C ARG A 30 6.28 -0.55 -7.99
N PHE A 31 5.34 -1.02 -7.17
CA PHE A 31 5.17 -2.43 -6.88
C PHE A 31 4.76 -3.25 -8.10
N ARG A 32 3.86 -2.72 -8.95
CA ARG A 32 3.51 -3.36 -10.24
C ARG A 32 4.72 -3.52 -11.16
N LEU A 33 5.61 -2.53 -11.21
CA LEU A 33 6.86 -2.64 -11.98
C LEU A 33 7.77 -3.73 -11.43
N LEU A 34 7.88 -3.85 -10.10
CA LEU A 34 8.66 -4.92 -9.45
C LEU A 34 8.13 -6.30 -9.81
N LEU A 35 6.81 -6.53 -9.70
CA LEU A 35 6.18 -7.81 -10.03
C LEU A 35 6.36 -8.20 -11.51
N ARG A 36 6.40 -7.21 -12.41
CA ARG A 36 6.67 -7.48 -13.83
C ARG A 36 8.11 -7.92 -14.10
N GLN A 37 9.05 -7.48 -13.27
CA GLN A 37 10.48 -7.78 -13.43
C GLN A 37 10.90 -9.08 -12.73
N GLN A 38 10.10 -9.57 -11.80
CA GLN A 38 10.44 -10.70 -10.93
C GLN A 38 9.22 -11.63 -10.83
N PRO A 39 9.29 -12.86 -11.39
CA PRO A 39 8.22 -13.83 -11.22
C PRO A 39 8.00 -14.14 -9.73
N GLU A 40 6.76 -14.44 -9.34
CA GLU A 40 6.49 -14.86 -7.97
C GLU A 40 7.06 -16.26 -7.74
N LEU A 41 8.14 -16.33 -6.95
CA LEU A 41 8.68 -17.58 -6.46
C LEU A 41 7.92 -18.00 -5.19
N PRO A 42 7.58 -19.30 -5.05
CA PRO A 42 7.14 -19.88 -3.78
C PRO A 42 8.09 -19.50 -2.64
N ALA A 43 7.55 -19.34 -1.43
CA ALA A 43 8.32 -18.91 -0.26
C ALA A 43 9.47 -19.88 0.06
N GLU A 44 9.30 -21.16 -0.27
CA GLU A 44 10.24 -22.26 -0.07
C GLU A 44 11.49 -22.13 -0.98
N LEU A 45 11.41 -21.32 -2.04
CA LEU A 45 12.47 -21.09 -3.02
C LEU A 45 13.12 -19.71 -2.87
N LEU A 46 12.69 -18.90 -1.89
CA LEU A 46 13.26 -17.60 -1.60
C LEU A 46 14.32 -17.71 -0.51
N GLU A 47 15.53 -17.24 -0.83
CA GLU A 47 16.55 -17.01 0.20
C GLU A 47 15.99 -16.06 1.29
N PRO A 48 16.22 -16.33 2.59
CA PRO A 48 15.66 -15.54 3.70
C PRO A 48 15.95 -14.02 3.61
N ASP A 49 17.08 -13.63 3.02
CA ASP A 49 17.51 -12.24 2.88
C ASP A 49 17.37 -11.68 1.45
N ALA A 50 16.58 -12.33 0.61
CA ALA A 50 16.37 -11.87 -0.76
C ALA A 50 15.88 -10.41 -0.80
N LEU A 51 16.54 -9.57 -1.59
CA LEU A 51 16.16 -8.16 -1.78
C LEU A 51 14.69 -7.99 -2.21
N SER A 52 14.16 -8.97 -2.95
CA SER A 52 12.76 -9.04 -3.37
C SER A 52 11.80 -9.17 -2.18
N LEU A 53 12.14 -10.00 -1.18
CA LEU A 53 11.38 -10.18 0.04
C LEU A 53 11.39 -8.90 0.89
N GLN A 54 12.56 -8.28 1.04
CA GLN A 54 12.68 -7.00 1.75
C GLN A 54 11.84 -5.89 1.09
N ALA A 55 11.87 -5.81 -0.25
CA ALA A 55 11.07 -4.84 -1.00
C ALA A 55 9.57 -5.09 -0.87
N ARG A 56 9.11 -6.35 -0.88
CA ARG A 56 7.72 -6.74 -0.65
C ARG A 56 7.27 -6.36 0.77
N ASN A 57 8.07 -6.66 1.78
CA ASN A 57 7.78 -6.35 3.18
C ASN A 57 7.68 -4.84 3.42
N LEU A 58 8.62 -4.07 2.87
CA LEU A 58 8.58 -2.61 2.93
C LEU A 58 7.32 -2.05 2.28
N THR A 59 6.99 -2.55 1.08
CA THR A 59 5.80 -2.12 0.33
C THR A 59 4.54 -2.41 1.12
N ARG A 60 4.39 -3.62 1.66
CA ARG A 60 3.25 -4.01 2.49
C ARG A 60 3.12 -3.09 3.71
N ALA A 61 4.21 -2.87 4.45
CA ALA A 61 4.20 -2.05 5.65
C ALA A 61 3.77 -0.60 5.35
N LEU A 62 4.36 0.02 4.32
CA LEU A 62 4.03 1.40 3.97
C LEU A 62 2.60 1.53 3.41
N TYR A 63 2.15 0.57 2.61
CA TYR A 63 0.77 0.53 2.12
C TYR A 63 -0.23 0.52 3.28
N LEU A 64 0.00 -0.34 4.29
CA LEU A 64 -0.86 -0.44 5.46
C LEU A 64 -0.86 0.85 6.30
N CYS A 65 0.31 1.46 6.53
CA CYS A 65 0.39 2.75 7.23
C CYS A 65 -0.47 3.83 6.55
N CYS A 66 -0.39 3.96 5.23
CA CYS A 66 -1.10 5.01 4.51
C CYS A 66 -2.57 4.69 4.18
N SER A 67 -3.03 3.45 4.36
CA SER A 67 -4.30 2.99 3.78
C SER A 67 -5.53 3.74 4.29
N ALA A 68 -5.71 3.85 5.60
CA ALA A 68 -6.87 4.53 6.19
C ALA A 68 -6.94 6.03 5.82
N PRO A 69 -5.89 6.84 6.02
CA PRO A 69 -5.93 8.25 5.62
C PRO A 69 -6.07 8.44 4.10
N ALA A 70 -5.44 7.59 3.28
CA ALA A 70 -5.60 7.64 1.83
C ALA A 70 -7.05 7.34 1.39
N ASP A 71 -7.68 6.33 2.00
CA ASP A 71 -9.07 5.98 1.70
C ASP A 71 -10.04 7.08 2.13
N ALA A 72 -9.78 7.73 3.27
CA ALA A 72 -10.56 8.88 3.71
C ALA A 72 -10.49 10.05 2.71
N HIS A 73 -9.29 10.37 2.22
CA HIS A 73 -9.11 11.39 1.19
C HIS A 73 -9.83 11.02 -0.12
N PHE A 74 -9.66 9.78 -0.58
CA PHE A 74 -10.28 9.29 -1.80
C PHE A 74 -11.81 9.30 -1.73
N LEU A 75 -12.41 8.91 -0.60
CA LEU A 75 -13.87 8.94 -0.42
C LEU A 75 -14.42 10.37 -0.29
N ALA A 76 -13.63 11.31 0.25
CA ALA A 76 -14.05 12.71 0.36
C ALA A 76 -14.18 13.39 -1.02
N LEU A 77 -13.33 12.99 -1.98
CA LEU A 77 -13.27 13.59 -3.32
C LEU A 77 -13.93 12.75 -4.41
N GLY A 78 -14.02 11.44 -4.23
CA GLY A 78 -14.41 10.50 -5.26
C GLY A 78 -15.89 10.55 -5.59
N GLU A 79 -16.18 10.74 -6.88
CA GLU A 79 -17.54 10.75 -7.42
C GLU A 79 -17.60 9.98 -8.73
N THR A 80 -18.74 9.35 -8.98
CA THR A 80 -19.06 8.67 -10.24
C THR A 80 -20.32 9.28 -10.82
N ARG A 81 -20.69 8.88 -12.05
CA ARG A 81 -22.02 9.22 -12.63
C ARG A 81 -23.21 8.77 -11.76
N HIS A 82 -22.99 7.88 -10.80
CA HIS A 82 -23.98 7.39 -9.85
C HIS A 82 -23.89 8.06 -8.47
N GLY A 83 -23.12 9.14 -8.34
CA GLY A 83 -22.92 9.90 -7.11
C GLY A 83 -21.60 9.59 -6.40
N LYS A 84 -21.49 10.10 -5.16
CA LYS A 84 -20.29 9.97 -4.32
C LYS A 84 -19.90 8.52 -4.07
N LEU A 85 -18.60 8.27 -3.99
CA LEU A 85 -18.09 6.97 -3.62
C LEU A 85 -18.43 6.64 -2.16
N THR A 86 -18.80 5.39 -1.95
CA THR A 86 -19.09 4.84 -0.62
C THR A 86 -17.94 3.96 -0.15
N ARG A 87 -17.94 3.65 1.15
CA ARG A 87 -16.92 2.78 1.73
C ARG A 87 -16.89 1.42 1.02
N PRO A 88 -15.69 0.83 0.83
CA PRO A 88 -15.58 -0.52 0.28
C PRO A 88 -16.30 -1.57 1.14
N GLY A 89 -16.75 -2.65 0.50
CA GLY A 89 -17.31 -3.80 1.21
C GLY A 89 -16.27 -4.60 2.01
N PRO A 90 -16.69 -5.55 2.89
CA PRO A 90 -15.80 -6.27 3.80
C PRO A 90 -14.60 -6.97 3.16
N ALA A 91 -14.78 -7.53 1.96
CA ALA A 91 -13.72 -8.21 1.21
C ALA A 91 -12.50 -7.31 0.94
N TYR A 92 -12.69 -5.99 0.85
CA TYR A 92 -11.61 -5.02 0.71
C TYR A 92 -10.64 -5.03 1.90
N TYR A 93 -11.16 -5.23 3.11
CA TYR A 93 -10.33 -5.22 4.30
C TYR A 93 -9.60 -6.55 4.53
N GLN A 94 -10.11 -7.64 3.93
CA GLN A 94 -9.53 -8.98 4.05
C GLN A 94 -8.30 -9.21 3.18
N ARG A 95 -7.98 -8.29 2.25
CA ARG A 95 -6.86 -8.41 1.30
C ARG A 95 -5.48 -8.54 1.97
N PHE A 96 -5.37 -8.14 3.24
CA PHE A 96 -4.12 -8.14 4.00
C PHE A 96 -4.20 -8.91 5.33
N SER A 97 -5.35 -9.46 5.69
CA SER A 97 -5.39 -10.49 6.74
C SER A 97 -4.71 -11.73 6.16
N ALA A 98 -3.63 -12.19 6.81
CA ALA A 98 -3.05 -13.49 6.49
C ALA A 98 -4.12 -14.58 6.63
N PRO A 99 -4.02 -15.70 5.89
CA PRO A 99 -4.86 -16.87 6.11
C PRO A 99 -4.71 -17.43 7.53
#